data_AF-A0A6M1EDJ8-F1
#
_entry.id   AF-A0A6M1EDJ8-F1
#
_cell.length_a   1.000
_cell.length_b   1.000
_cell.length_c   1.000
_cell.angle_alpha   90.00
_cell.angle_beta   90.00
_cell.angle_gamma   90.00
#
_symmetry.space_group_name_H-M   'P 1'
#
loop_
_entity.id
_entity.type
_entity.pdbx_description
1 polymer ?
#
loop_
_entity_poly.entity_id
_entity_poly.type
_entity_poly.pdbx_seq_one_letter_code
_entity_poly.pdbx_strand_id
1 'polypeptide(L)'
;FNTVFLYNENTQLIKITVTESSDDLPATYTYTWENGNMITAPGGRTYEYYTDKPQQPGDYNYFDELFEHDGMKINNSKNAVKSTKIDATVSITYTEDQDGKITSLTTQRGTSIETMNYEYQCD
;
A
#
# COMPACT_ATOMS: atom_id res chain seq x y z
N PHE A 1 -12.12 -5.06 -21.16
CA PHE A 1 -11.47 -5.54 -19.94
C PHE A 1 -12.50 -6.13 -19.02
N ASN A 2 -12.24 -7.31 -18.48
CA ASN A 2 -12.96 -7.88 -17.36
C ASN A 2 -11.97 -8.03 -16.20
N THR A 3 -12.28 -7.49 -15.02
CA THR A 3 -11.42 -7.55 -13.84
C THR A 3 -12.18 -8.21 -12.71
N VAL A 4 -11.63 -9.31 -12.19
CA VAL A 4 -12.22 -10.07 -11.09
C VAL A 4 -11.32 -9.96 -9.87
N PHE A 5 -11.91 -9.57 -8.74
CA PHE A 5 -11.25 -9.46 -7.44
C PHE A 5 -11.66 -10.63 -6.55
N LEU A 6 -10.68 -11.30 -5.95
CA LEU A 6 -10.91 -12.36 -4.98
C LEU A 6 -10.39 -11.94 -3.62
N TYR A 7 -11.24 -12.08 -2.61
CA TYR A 7 -10.94 -11.73 -1.23
C TYR A 7 -10.96 -12.97 -0.34
N ASN A 8 -10.19 -12.96 0.75
CA ASN A 8 -10.29 -13.95 1.81
C ASN A 8 -11.43 -13.61 2.80
N GLU A 9 -11.62 -14.45 3.83
CA GLU A 9 -12.63 -14.27 4.88
C GLU A 9 -12.48 -12.97 5.69
N ASN A 10 -11.26 -12.41 5.75
CA ASN A 10 -10.96 -11.14 6.41
C ASN A 10 -11.12 -9.94 5.47
N THR A 11 -11.77 -10.13 4.31
CA THR A 11 -11.95 -9.09 3.28
C THR A 11 -10.65 -8.53 2.71
N GLN A 12 -9.55 -9.27 2.80
CA GLN A 12 -8.27 -8.89 2.22
C GLN A 12 -8.18 -9.39 0.78
N LEU A 13 -7.73 -8.52 -0.13
CA LEU A 13 -7.56 -8.87 -1.54
C LEU A 13 -6.43 -9.90 -1.67
N ILE A 14 -6.72 -11.08 -2.20
CA ILE A 14 -5.72 -12.15 -2.38
C ILE A 14 -5.38 -12.39 -3.86
N LYS A 15 -6.26 -12.00 -4.78
CA LYS A 15 -6.01 -12.17 -6.22
C LYS A 15 -6.80 -11.18 -7.07
N ILE A 16 -6.15 -10.65 -8.10
CA ILE A 16 -6.81 -9.98 -9.24
C ILE A 16 -6.59 -10.84 -10.49
N THR A 17 -7.66 -11.03 -11.26
CA THR A 17 -7.59 -11.64 -12.59
C THR A 17 -8.09 -10.63 -13.62
N VAL A 18 -7.25 -10.29 -14.59
CA VAL A 18 -7.55 -9.36 -15.68
C VAL A 18 -7.66 -10.12 -16.99
N THR A 19 -8.73 -9.91 -17.74
CA THR A 19 -8.92 -10.46 -19.08
C THR A 19 -9.13 -9.31 -20.07
N GLU A 20 -8.22 -9.19 -21.04
CA GLU A 20 -8.35 -8.24 -22.13
C GLU A 20 -9.20 -8.85 -23.26
N SER A 21 -9.85 -8.00 -24.07
CA SER A 21 -10.67 -8.48 -25.18
C SER A 21 -9.87 -9.12 -26.32
N SER A 22 -8.55 -8.86 -26.36
CA SER A 22 -7.61 -9.36 -27.35
C SER A 22 -6.78 -10.56 -26.89
N ASP A 23 -6.83 -10.90 -25.60
CA ASP A 23 -5.97 -11.92 -25.02
C ASP A 23 -6.70 -13.23 -24.79
N ASP A 24 -6.09 -14.33 -25.25
CA ASP A 24 -6.60 -15.69 -25.03
C ASP A 24 -6.37 -16.18 -23.58
N LEU A 25 -5.48 -15.52 -22.82
CA LEU A 25 -5.12 -15.92 -21.46
C LEU A 25 -5.22 -14.75 -20.47
N PRO A 26 -5.91 -14.93 -19.33
CA PRO A 26 -6.01 -13.90 -18.31
C PRO A 26 -4.71 -13.72 -17.51
N ALA A 27 -4.35 -12.47 -17.23
CA ALA A 27 -3.28 -12.14 -16.29
C ALA A 27 -3.76 -12.31 -14.85
N THR A 28 -2.89 -12.85 -13.98
CA THR A 28 -3.20 -13.07 -12.56
C THR A 28 -2.16 -12.43 -11.67
N TYR A 29 -2.64 -11.72 -10.65
CA TYR A 29 -1.86 -10.97 -9.67
C TYR A 29 -2.25 -11.47 -8.29
N THR A 30 -1.30 -11.94 -7.48
CA THR A 30 -1.57 -12.52 -6.16
C THR A 30 -0.94 -11.69 -5.04
N TYR A 31 -1.60 -11.68 -3.90
CA TYR A 31 -1.21 -10.94 -2.71
C TYR A 31 -1.21 -11.88 -1.51
N THR A 32 -0.26 -11.72 -0.59
CA THR A 32 -0.21 -12.51 0.63
C THR A 32 -0.23 -11.61 1.85
N TRP A 33 -0.83 -12.14 2.92
CA TRP A 33 -1.16 -11.39 4.13
C TRP A 33 -0.72 -12.17 5.36
N GLU A 34 -0.24 -11.45 6.35
CA GLU A 34 0.12 -11.99 7.65
C GLU A 34 -0.23 -10.98 8.74
N ASN A 35 -0.85 -11.45 9.83
CA ASN A 35 -1.23 -10.64 10.99
C ASN A 35 -2.06 -9.37 10.66
N GLY A 36 -2.84 -9.41 9.58
CA GLY A 36 -3.64 -8.28 9.12
C GLY A 36 -2.90 -7.32 8.17
N ASN A 37 -1.65 -7.59 7.79
CA ASN A 37 -0.83 -6.75 6.93
C ASN A 37 -0.46 -7.47 5.62
N MET A 38 -0.44 -6.77 4.49
CA MET A 38 -0.02 -7.33 3.20
C MET A 38 1.50 -7.48 3.19
N ILE A 39 2.03 -8.70 3.18
CA ILE A 39 3.47 -8.97 3.20
C ILE A 39 4.06 -9.10 1.79
N THR A 40 3.28 -9.54 0.80
CA THR A 40 3.71 -9.55 -0.60
C THR A 40 2.62 -9.11 -1.57
N ALA A 41 3.05 -8.42 -2.63
CA ALA A 41 2.25 -7.98 -3.75
C ALA A 41 2.89 -8.44 -5.09
N PRO A 42 2.18 -8.29 -6.23
CA PRO A 42 2.69 -8.68 -7.52
C PRO A 42 4.04 -8.02 -7.88
N GLY A 43 4.81 -8.68 -8.74
CA GLY A 43 6.16 -8.25 -9.07
C GLY A 43 7.20 -8.52 -7.97
N GLY A 44 6.83 -9.29 -6.94
CA GLY A 44 7.72 -9.65 -5.84
C GLY A 44 7.93 -8.54 -4.80
N ARG A 45 7.06 -7.52 -4.81
CA ARG A 45 7.12 -6.43 -3.83
C ARG A 45 6.80 -6.98 -2.44
N THR A 46 7.64 -6.67 -1.46
CA THR A 46 7.44 -7.04 -0.05
C THR A 46 7.31 -5.80 0.82
N TYR A 47 6.58 -5.92 1.93
CA TYR A 47 6.37 -4.82 2.87
C TYR A 47 6.74 -5.21 4.30
N GLU A 48 7.27 -4.25 5.05
CA GLU A 48 7.38 -4.30 6.51
C GLU A 48 6.53 -3.20 7.12
N TYR A 49 6.06 -3.42 8.34
CA TYR A 49 5.12 -2.54 9.01
C TYR A 49 5.61 -2.13 10.39
N TYR A 50 5.17 -0.96 10.83
CA TYR A 50 5.27 -0.58 12.24
C TYR A 50 4.32 -1.45 13.07
N THR A 51 4.75 -1.89 14.25
CA THR A 51 3.90 -2.72 15.14
C THR A 51 3.03 -1.88 16.07
N ASP A 52 3.40 -0.62 16.25
CA ASP A 52 2.82 0.36 17.18
C ASP A 52 2.00 1.45 16.49
N LYS A 53 1.96 1.48 15.15
CA LYS A 53 1.24 2.50 14.37
C LYS A 53 0.16 1.87 13.50
N PRO A 54 -1.12 2.21 13.73
CA PRO A 54 -2.20 1.74 12.87
C PRO A 54 -2.11 2.41 11.48
N GLN A 55 -2.65 1.76 10.46
CA GLN A 55 -2.88 2.42 9.17
C GLN A 55 -3.88 3.56 9.37
N GLN A 56 -3.60 4.72 8.77
CA GLN A 56 -4.49 5.88 8.77
C GLN A 56 -4.28 6.70 7.48
N PRO A 57 -5.17 7.66 7.15
CA PRO A 57 -4.92 8.60 6.06
C PRO A 57 -3.54 9.24 6.17
N GLY A 58 -2.87 9.43 5.03
CA GLY A 58 -1.49 9.94 4.98
C GLY A 58 -0.40 8.86 5.05
N ASP A 59 -0.73 7.62 5.43
CA ASP A 59 0.20 6.48 5.33
C ASP A 59 0.66 6.25 3.87
N TYR A 60 1.80 5.60 3.67
CA TYR A 60 2.32 5.28 2.33
C TYR A 60 1.28 4.61 1.44
N ASN A 61 0.57 3.61 1.97
CA ASN A 61 -0.44 2.89 1.19
C ASN A 61 -1.62 3.77 0.77
N TYR A 62 -1.94 4.83 1.52
CA TYR A 62 -2.98 5.78 1.14
C TYR A 62 -2.61 6.51 -0.16
N PHE A 63 -1.36 6.93 -0.30
CA PHE A 63 -0.87 7.61 -1.49
C PHE A 63 -0.56 6.66 -2.64
N ASP A 64 -0.06 5.45 -2.35
CA ASP A 64 0.10 4.38 -3.35
C ASP A 64 -1.24 4.06 -4.02
N GLU A 65 -2.33 3.94 -3.24
CA GLU A 65 -3.67 3.76 -3.81
C GLU A 65 -4.11 4.95 -4.67
N LEU A 66 -3.86 6.17 -4.20
CA LEU A 66 -4.30 7.39 -4.89
C LEU A 66 -3.56 7.61 -6.21
N PHE A 67 -2.25 7.38 -6.24
CA PHE A 67 -1.40 7.75 -7.37
C PHE A 67 -1.06 6.58 -8.30
N GLU A 68 -0.93 5.36 -7.78
CA GLU A 68 -0.50 4.19 -8.58
C GLU A 68 -1.67 3.26 -8.93
N HIS A 69 -2.80 3.39 -8.24
CA HIS A 69 -3.95 2.49 -8.39
C HIS A 69 -5.26 3.23 -8.68
N ASP A 70 -5.20 4.48 -9.17
CA ASP A 70 -6.37 5.28 -9.54
C ASP A 70 -7.46 5.35 -8.44
N GLY A 71 -7.03 5.35 -7.18
CA GLY A 71 -7.89 5.38 -6.00
C GLY A 71 -8.49 4.02 -5.60
N MET A 72 -8.13 2.92 -6.27
CA MET A 72 -8.61 1.59 -5.92
C MET A 72 -8.14 1.17 -4.53
N LYS A 73 -9.09 0.76 -3.69
CA LYS A 73 -8.85 0.29 -2.32
C LYS A 73 -8.37 -1.15 -2.31
N ILE A 74 -7.06 -1.34 -2.44
CA ILE A 74 -6.39 -2.65 -2.44
C ILE A 74 -5.55 -2.90 -1.19
N ASN A 75 -5.19 -1.84 -0.45
CA ASN A 75 -4.29 -1.86 0.69
C ASN A 75 -5.06 -1.63 2.00
N ASN A 76 -5.66 -2.69 2.55
CA ASN A 76 -6.30 -2.68 3.87
C ASN A 76 -5.42 -3.29 4.98
N SER A 77 -4.13 -2.96 4.98
CA SER A 77 -3.20 -3.39 6.02
C SER A 77 -3.54 -2.77 7.38
N LYS A 78 -3.45 -3.57 8.44
CA LYS A 78 -3.72 -3.15 9.82
C LYS A 78 -2.82 -2.00 10.29
N ASN A 79 -1.57 -1.98 9.82
CA ASN A 79 -0.53 -1.09 10.29
C ASN A 79 0.02 -0.18 9.19
N ALA A 80 0.64 0.94 9.59
CA ALA A 80 1.34 1.84 8.68
C ALA A 80 2.62 1.18 8.13
N VAL A 81 2.93 1.44 6.87
CA VAL A 81 4.08 0.82 6.17
C VAL A 81 5.37 1.41 6.69
N LYS A 82 6.32 0.57 7.09
CA LYS A 82 7.66 0.97 7.51
C LYS A 82 8.67 0.90 6.38
N SER A 83 8.56 -0.12 5.53
CA SER A 83 9.41 -0.26 4.36
C SER A 83 8.73 -1.05 3.26
N THR A 84 9.17 -0.81 2.02
CA THR A 84 8.79 -1.61 0.86
C THR A 84 10.04 -1.98 0.06
N LYS A 85 10.04 -3.13 -0.61
CA LYS A 85 11.18 -3.62 -1.38
C LYS A 85 10.72 -4.39 -2.62
N ILE A 86 11.29 -4.04 -3.77
CA ILE A 86 11.37 -4.91 -4.95
C ILE A 86 12.85 -5.22 -5.17
N ASP A 87 13.58 -4.27 -5.77
CA ASP A 87 15.03 -4.39 -5.98
C ASP A 87 15.84 -3.74 -4.85
N ALA A 88 15.36 -2.60 -4.36
CA ALA A 88 15.97 -1.84 -3.27
C ALA A 88 14.93 -1.55 -2.18
N THR A 89 15.37 -1.53 -0.93
CA THR A 89 14.54 -1.11 0.20
C THR A 89 14.28 0.39 0.11
N VAL A 90 13.02 0.76 0.19
CA VAL A 90 12.55 2.10 0.47
C VAL A 90 12.08 2.12 1.92
N SER A 91 12.71 2.92 2.75
CA SER A 91 12.26 3.16 4.12
C SER A 91 11.23 4.28 4.12
N ILE A 92 10.19 4.16 4.93
CA ILE A 92 9.18 5.20 5.12
C ILE A 92 9.16 5.61 6.59
N THR A 93 9.19 6.91 6.85
CA THR A 93 9.01 7.50 8.18
C THR A 93 7.89 8.51 8.16
N TYR A 94 7.20 8.64 9.29
CA TYR A 94 6.02 9.50 9.43
C TYR A 94 6.26 10.58 10.49
N THR A 95 5.74 11.77 10.24
CA THR A 95 5.57 12.81 11.26
C THR A 95 4.10 12.87 11.62
N GLU A 96 3.79 12.87 12.91
CA GLU A 96 2.43 12.96 13.44
C GLU A 96 2.23 14.29 14.15
N ASP A 97 1.00 14.81 14.14
CA ASP A 97 0.60 15.94 14.97
C ASP A 97 0.34 15.51 16.43
N GLN A 98 -0.14 16.46 17.26
CA GLN A 98 -0.42 16.20 18.69
C GLN A 98 -1.56 15.19 18.91
N ASP A 99 -2.42 15.00 17.91
CA ASP A 99 -3.54 14.05 17.95
C ASP A 99 -3.15 12.68 17.35
N GLY A 100 -1.90 12.53 16.90
CA GLY A 100 -1.41 11.30 16.29
C GLY A 100 -1.77 11.14 14.81
N LYS A 101 -2.26 12.20 14.13
CA LYS A 101 -2.52 12.15 12.69
C LYS A 101 -1.22 12.35 11.92
N ILE A 102 -0.99 11.53 10.91
CA ILE A 102 0.19 11.70 10.06
C ILE A 102 0.03 13.00 9.26
N THR A 103 1.00 13.92 9.34
CA THR A 103 1.04 15.20 8.59
C THR A 103 2.13 15.25 7.54
N SER A 104 3.09 14.33 7.60
CA SER A 104 4.06 14.13 6.54
C SER A 104 4.56 12.70 6.50
N LEU A 105 4.99 12.28 5.32
CA LEU A 105 5.77 11.06 5.14
C LEU A 105 7.09 11.40 4.44
N THR A 106 8.15 10.72 4.84
CA THR A 106 9.45 10.76 4.17
C THR A 106 9.80 9.37 3.68
N THR A 107 10.09 9.26 2.38
CA THR A 107 10.65 8.04 1.80
C THR A 107 12.14 8.21 1.61
N GLN A 108 12.89 7.14 1.84
CA GLN A 108 14.33 7.10 1.62
C GLN A 108 14.73 5.86 0.85
N ARG A 109 15.41 6.06 -0.28
CA ARG A 109 16.03 5.00 -1.11
C ARG A 109 17.52 5.29 -1.26
N GLY A 110 18.35 4.58 -0.49
CA GLY A 110 19.78 4.87 -0.42
C GLY A 110 20.03 6.29 0.12
N THR A 111 20.61 7.16 -0.71
CA THR A 111 20.83 8.59 -0.39
C THR A 111 19.73 9.51 -0.89
N SER A 112 18.80 9.02 -1.71
CA SER A 112 17.65 9.80 -2.17
C SER A 112 16.60 9.84 -1.06
N ILE A 113 16.14 11.05 -0.74
CA ILE A 113 15.14 11.32 0.29
C ILE A 113 14.08 12.22 -0.34
N GLU A 114 12.81 11.84 -0.18
CA GLU A 114 11.66 12.62 -0.62
C GLU A 114 10.68 12.77 0.54
N THR A 115 10.22 14.00 0.78
CA THR A 115 9.25 14.30 1.84
C THR A 115 7.99 14.87 1.21
N MET A 116 6.85 14.28 1.54
CA MET A 116 5.54 14.78 1.19
C MET A 116 4.87 15.33 2.46
N ASN A 117 4.48 16.60 2.40
CA ASN A 117 3.74 17.28 3.47
C ASN A 117 2.30 17.50 3.02
N TYR A 118 1.35 17.40 3.94
CA TYR A 118 -0.06 17.61 3.68
C TYR A 118 -0.79 18.05 4.95
N GLU A 119 -1.95 18.68 4.76
CA GLU A 119 -2.74 19.28 5.82
C GLU A 119 -4.16 18.74 5.79
N TYR A 120 -4.78 18.59 6.95
CA TYR A 120 -6.19 18.24 7.07
C TYR A 120 -6.99 19.52 7.30
N GLN A 121 -7.98 19.76 6.44
CA GLN A 121 -9.01 20.76 6.67
C GLN A 121 -10.28 20.04 7.10
N CYS A 122 -10.78 20.39 8.28
CA CYS A 122 -12.07 19.94 8.79
C CYS A 122 -13.04 21.11 8.68
N ASP A 123 -14.20 20.88 8.06
CA ASP A 123 -15.35 21.79 8.12
C ASP A 123 -16.29 21.40 9.27
#